data_AF-A0A1G5I9Q9-F1
#
_entry.id   AF-A0A1G5I9Q9-F1
#
_cell.length_a   1.000
_cell.length_b   1.000
_cell.length_c   1.000
_cell.angle_alpha   90.00
_cell.angle_beta   90.00
_cell.angle_gamma   90.00
#
_symmetry.space_group_name_H-M   'P 1'
#
loop_
_entity.id
_entity.type
_entity.pdbx_description
1 polymer ?
#
loop_
_entity_poly.entity_id
_entity_poly.type
_entity_poly.pdbx_seq_one_letter_code
_entity_poly.pdbx_strand_id
1 'polypeptide(L)'
;MKHKKLILGVMLTCLLGLTACGQTTSEINSVEGSRYSSQTFTLTNIDNYANMVEDQRFETWYLAGVTPDNFESLLYQEIAMSTTDEHYEVMAKGYESWYKAVNDIGYDSLDSLASDIFVAKTSFEINKDGELVATSEIQGTKRSAEMVIYLNNRGEPTEIGVTVMRSMGEKLENAGLNTLLGMGMAFTILIFISLIISLFPILFGGNKKKKTSDKEIVQKAMDNTISQIAEQEELVGDAELVAVIAAAIAAYEGSGSTDGFRVRSIRKVNKNWKKY
;
A
#
# COMPACT_ATOMS: atom_id res chain seq x y z
N MET A 1 40.44 -10.82 -6.67
CA MET A 1 39.52 -11.36 -5.63
C MET A 1 39.31 -10.46 -4.41
N LYS A 2 40.17 -9.48 -4.10
CA LYS A 2 40.04 -8.63 -2.91
C LYS A 2 38.97 -7.51 -3.02
N HIS A 3 38.75 -6.96 -4.22
CA HIS A 3 37.74 -5.88 -4.43
C HIS A 3 36.28 -6.34 -4.33
N LYS A 4 35.96 -7.60 -4.68
CA LYS A 4 34.59 -8.13 -4.61
C LYS A 4 34.11 -8.34 -3.17
N LYS A 5 35.02 -8.59 -2.22
CA LYS A 5 34.68 -8.74 -0.79
C LYS A 5 34.44 -7.39 -0.10
N LEU A 6 35.08 -6.31 -0.58
CA LEU A 6 34.90 -4.96 -0.05
C LEU A 6 33.53 -4.38 -0.42
N ILE A 7 33.08 -4.60 -1.66
CA ILE A 7 31.77 -4.10 -2.15
C ILE A 7 30.61 -4.81 -1.45
N LEU A 8 30.74 -6.12 -1.19
CA LEU A 8 29.73 -6.89 -0.47
C LEU A 8 29.63 -6.48 1.01
N GLY A 9 30.77 -6.14 1.64
CA GLY A 9 30.79 -5.64 3.01
C GLY A 9 30.17 -4.25 3.16
N VAL A 10 30.43 -3.34 2.21
CA VAL A 10 29.88 -1.97 2.24
C VAL A 10 28.37 -1.96 1.97
N MET A 11 27.88 -2.78 1.05
CA MET A 11 26.43 -2.96 0.80
C MET A 11 25.70 -3.52 2.03
N LEU A 12 26.32 -4.44 2.76
CA LEU A 12 25.73 -5.05 3.97
C LEU A 12 25.72 -4.08 5.16
N THR A 13 26.71 -3.20 5.29
CA THR A 13 26.73 -2.14 6.32
C THR A 13 25.76 -1.00 6.00
N CYS A 14 25.52 -0.67 4.72
CA CYS A 14 24.51 0.31 4.33
C CYS A 14 23.07 -0.20 4.60
N LEU A 15 22.84 -1.51 4.55
CA LEU A 15 21.56 -2.12 4.92
C LEU A 15 21.32 -2.17 6.45
N LEU A 16 22.38 -2.13 7.26
CA LEU A 16 22.28 -2.18 8.73
C LEU A 16 22.40 -0.81 9.41
N GLY A 17 22.92 0.21 8.71
CA GLY A 17 23.19 1.55 9.26
C GLY A 17 22.00 2.53 9.30
N LEU A 18 20.81 2.13 8.84
CA LEU A 18 19.61 2.99 8.80
C LEU A 18 18.77 2.96 10.09
N THR A 19 19.22 2.29 11.16
CA THR A 19 18.48 2.16 12.43
C THR A 19 19.14 2.95 13.56
N ALA A 20 19.33 4.25 13.36
CA ALA A 20 19.75 5.14 14.45
C ALA A 20 19.29 6.59 14.22
N CYS A 21 18.00 6.78 13.93
CA CYS A 21 17.33 8.03 14.29
C CYS A 21 16.84 7.87 15.72
N GLY A 22 17.31 8.74 16.61
CA GLY A 22 16.97 8.73 18.04
C GLY A 22 15.46 8.69 18.23
N GLN A 23 14.97 7.56 18.71
CA GLN A 23 13.59 7.43 19.16
C GLN A 23 13.56 7.90 20.61
N THR A 24 12.80 8.96 20.88
CA THR A 24 12.02 8.99 22.11
C THR A 24 11.09 7.79 22.03
N THR A 25 11.40 6.73 22.76
CA THR A 25 10.44 5.65 22.99
C THR A 25 9.27 6.29 23.71
N SER A 26 8.14 6.46 23.02
CA SER A 26 6.93 6.94 23.66
C SER A 26 6.55 5.95 24.74
N GLU A 27 6.36 6.44 25.97
CA GLU A 27 5.93 5.60 27.07
C GLU A 27 4.50 5.11 26.80
N ILE A 28 4.30 3.80 26.89
CA ILE A 28 2.98 3.19 26.75
C ILE A 28 2.09 3.68 27.89
N ASN A 29 0.85 4.03 27.56
CA ASN A 29 -0.18 4.54 28.45
C ASN A 29 0.17 5.88 29.12
N SER A 30 1.04 6.67 28.50
CA SER A 30 1.39 8.01 28.93
C SER A 30 1.32 8.99 27.76
N VAL A 31 0.87 10.20 28.05
CA VAL A 31 0.94 11.34 27.12
C VAL A 31 1.95 12.39 27.61
N GLU A 32 2.77 12.06 28.61
CA GLU A 32 3.74 12.99 29.18
C GLU A 32 4.71 13.52 28.12
N GLY A 33 4.96 14.83 28.14
CA GLY A 33 5.81 15.49 27.14
C GLY A 33 5.17 15.68 25.76
N SER A 34 3.92 15.26 25.56
CA SER A 34 3.17 15.48 24.32
C SER A 34 2.23 16.69 24.39
N ARG A 35 1.53 16.97 23.28
CA ARG A 35 0.48 17.99 23.18
C ARG A 35 -0.87 17.59 23.83
N TYR A 36 -1.01 16.34 24.25
CA TYR A 36 -2.25 15.79 24.79
C TYR A 36 -2.34 16.00 26.30
N SER A 37 -3.56 16.24 26.79
CA SER A 37 -3.83 16.41 28.23
C SER A 37 -3.80 15.07 28.97
N SER A 38 -2.93 14.91 29.96
CA SER A 38 -2.87 13.69 30.79
C SER A 38 -4.10 13.48 31.68
N GLN A 39 -4.92 14.51 31.89
CA GLN A 39 -6.21 14.38 32.59
C GLN A 39 -7.31 13.83 31.68
N THR A 40 -7.24 14.16 30.39
CA THR A 40 -8.23 13.72 29.38
C THR A 40 -7.87 12.34 28.84
N PHE A 41 -6.60 12.14 28.51
CA PHE A 41 -6.09 10.95 27.86
C PHE A 41 -5.42 10.05 28.90
N THR A 42 -6.26 9.34 29.64
CA THR A 42 -5.87 8.30 30.58
C THR A 42 -6.18 6.93 30.00
N LEU A 43 -5.53 5.88 30.49
CA LEU A 43 -5.81 4.50 30.05
C LEU A 43 -7.30 4.18 30.19
N THR A 44 -7.90 4.53 31.33
CA THR A 44 -9.34 4.32 31.57
C THR A 44 -10.22 5.02 30.53
N ASN A 45 -9.92 6.27 30.16
CA ASN A 45 -10.75 6.99 29.19
C ASN A 45 -10.59 6.42 27.77
N ILE A 46 -9.37 6.01 27.40
CA ILE A 46 -9.12 5.39 26.10
C ILE A 46 -9.77 4.00 26.01
N ASP A 47 -9.68 3.20 27.08
CA ASP A 47 -10.33 1.90 27.19
C ASP A 47 -11.86 2.03 27.10
N ASN A 48 -12.46 2.95 27.85
CA ASN A 48 -13.89 3.26 27.73
C ASN A 48 -14.28 3.72 26.32
N TYR A 49 -13.42 4.50 25.65
CA TYR A 49 -13.67 4.94 24.28
C TYR A 49 -13.64 3.77 23.29
N ALA A 50 -12.68 2.85 23.44
CA ALA A 50 -12.59 1.64 22.62
C ALA A 50 -13.84 0.76 22.80
N ASN A 51 -14.27 0.51 24.04
CA ASN A 51 -15.52 -0.22 24.33
C ASN A 51 -16.76 0.49 23.77
N MET A 52 -16.81 1.83 23.83
CA MET A 52 -17.92 2.58 23.22
C MET A 52 -17.97 2.42 21.70
N VAL A 53 -16.81 2.41 21.03
CA VAL A 53 -16.74 2.23 19.57
C VAL A 53 -17.18 0.80 19.19
N GLU A 54 -16.69 -0.19 19.91
CA GLU A 54 -16.93 -1.61 19.61
C GLU A 54 -18.35 -2.03 19.99
N ASP A 55 -18.67 -2.10 21.29
CA ASP A 55 -19.96 -2.57 21.81
C ASP A 55 -21.12 -1.61 21.50
N GLN A 56 -20.95 -0.32 21.80
CA GLN A 56 -22.08 0.61 21.81
C GLN A 56 -22.41 1.17 20.43
N ARG A 57 -21.45 1.14 19.49
CA ARG A 57 -21.66 1.63 18.12
C ARG A 57 -21.62 0.49 17.12
N PHE A 58 -20.46 -0.11 16.88
CA PHE A 58 -20.29 -1.06 15.79
C PHE A 58 -21.16 -2.29 15.96
N GLU A 59 -21.16 -2.91 17.14
CA GLU A 59 -22.03 -4.06 17.42
C GLU A 59 -23.51 -3.69 17.30
N THR A 60 -23.92 -2.57 17.91
CA THR A 60 -25.33 -2.11 17.84
C THR A 60 -25.78 -1.89 16.39
N TRP A 61 -24.95 -1.28 15.55
CA TRP A 61 -25.23 -1.10 14.14
C TRP A 61 -25.30 -2.43 13.40
N TYR A 62 -24.40 -3.37 13.70
CA TYR A 62 -24.41 -4.70 13.11
C TYR A 62 -25.69 -5.48 13.44
N LEU A 63 -26.10 -5.47 14.70
CA LEU A 63 -27.34 -6.10 15.18
C LEU A 63 -28.59 -5.42 14.58
N ALA A 64 -28.52 -4.12 14.27
CA ALA A 64 -29.57 -3.39 13.57
C ALA A 64 -29.62 -3.68 12.05
N GLY A 65 -28.72 -4.51 11.52
CA GLY A 65 -28.66 -4.86 10.09
C GLY A 65 -27.98 -3.80 9.22
N VAL A 66 -27.17 -2.93 9.82
CA VAL A 66 -26.32 -1.99 9.08
C VAL A 66 -25.21 -2.77 8.39
N THR A 67 -25.01 -2.51 7.10
CA THR A 67 -23.93 -3.04 6.28
C THR A 67 -23.15 -1.86 5.68
N PRO A 68 -21.91 -2.06 5.23
CA PRO A 68 -21.18 -0.99 4.53
C PRO A 68 -21.98 -0.35 3.39
N ASP A 69 -22.74 -1.17 2.63
CA ASP A 69 -23.55 -0.70 1.50
C ASP A 69 -24.75 0.19 1.89
N ASN A 70 -25.27 0.07 3.12
CA ASN A 70 -26.44 0.84 3.57
C ASN A 70 -26.10 1.86 4.68
N PHE A 71 -24.82 1.92 5.09
CA PHE A 71 -24.34 2.75 6.20
C PHE A 71 -24.73 4.21 6.03
N GLU A 72 -24.46 4.80 4.87
CA GLU A 72 -24.81 6.19 4.57
C GLU A 72 -26.31 6.45 4.71
N SER A 73 -27.12 5.58 4.10
CA SER A 73 -28.57 5.75 4.09
C SER A 73 -29.21 5.68 5.48
N LEU A 74 -28.60 4.92 6.40
CA LEU A 74 -29.13 4.70 7.75
C LEU A 74 -28.54 5.65 8.79
N LEU A 75 -27.25 5.99 8.67
CA LEU A 75 -26.50 6.63 9.75
C LEU A 75 -25.94 8.01 9.41
N TYR A 76 -25.93 8.44 8.14
CA TYR A 76 -25.38 9.75 7.78
C TYR A 76 -26.05 10.88 8.55
N GLN A 77 -27.39 10.90 8.57
CA GLN A 77 -28.13 11.96 9.24
C GLN A 77 -27.90 11.94 10.77
N GLU A 78 -27.83 10.76 11.38
CA GLU A 78 -27.62 10.61 12.83
C GLU A 78 -26.22 11.10 13.25
N ILE A 79 -25.18 10.68 12.51
CA ILE A 79 -23.80 10.97 12.83
C ILE A 79 -23.43 12.41 12.44
N ALA A 80 -23.75 12.83 11.21
CA ALA A 80 -23.35 14.15 10.72
C ALA A 80 -24.07 15.30 11.44
N MET A 81 -25.32 15.12 11.88
CA MET A 81 -26.03 16.16 12.66
C MET A 81 -25.46 16.38 14.05
N SER A 82 -24.80 15.36 14.63
CA SER A 82 -24.19 15.44 15.96
C SER A 82 -22.70 15.76 15.93
N THR A 83 -22.06 15.68 14.76
CA THR A 83 -20.60 15.82 14.61
C THR A 83 -20.22 16.58 13.32
N THR A 84 -19.38 15.99 12.46
CA THR A 84 -18.87 16.55 11.21
C THR A 84 -18.87 15.46 10.13
N ASP A 85 -18.86 15.86 8.86
CA ASP A 85 -18.76 14.91 7.73
C ASP A 85 -17.47 14.09 7.81
N GLU A 86 -16.37 14.69 8.28
CA GLU A 86 -15.10 13.99 8.50
C GLU A 86 -15.23 12.89 9.57
N HIS A 87 -15.92 13.19 10.69
CA HIS A 87 -16.18 12.18 11.72
C HIS A 87 -17.05 11.03 11.18
N TYR A 88 -18.07 11.35 10.37
CA TYR A 88 -18.88 10.35 9.69
C TYR A 88 -18.03 9.42 8.83
N GLU A 89 -17.14 9.96 7.99
CA GLU A 89 -16.24 9.18 7.13
C GLU A 89 -15.33 8.24 7.93
N VAL A 90 -14.78 8.72 9.05
CA VAL A 90 -13.94 7.91 9.95
C VAL A 90 -14.74 6.77 10.56
N MET A 91 -15.96 7.05 11.04
CA MET A 91 -16.84 6.03 11.62
C MET A 91 -17.28 5.00 10.57
N ALA A 92 -17.59 5.43 9.34
CA ALA A 92 -17.96 4.55 8.24
C ALA A 92 -16.83 3.58 7.87
N LYS A 93 -15.60 4.09 7.71
CA LYS A 93 -14.42 3.26 7.41
C LYS A 93 -14.06 2.33 8.56
N GLY A 94 -14.13 2.83 9.80
CA GLY A 94 -13.93 2.02 11.00
C GLY A 94 -14.92 0.86 11.06
N TYR A 95 -16.20 1.16 10.85
CA TYR A 95 -17.26 0.16 10.82
C TYR A 95 -17.06 -0.85 9.70
N GLU A 96 -16.70 -0.41 8.49
CA GLU A 96 -16.40 -1.31 7.38
C GLU A 96 -15.25 -2.28 7.73
N SER A 97 -14.20 -1.78 8.38
CA SER A 97 -13.07 -2.61 8.82
C SER A 97 -13.49 -3.63 9.87
N TRP A 98 -14.26 -3.21 10.88
CA TRP A 98 -14.79 -4.12 11.92
C TRP A 98 -15.76 -5.15 11.32
N TYR A 99 -16.67 -4.72 10.44
CA TYR A 99 -17.65 -5.58 9.76
C TYR A 99 -16.99 -6.69 8.96
N LYS A 100 -15.91 -6.38 8.24
CA LYS A 100 -15.10 -7.38 7.51
C LYS A 100 -14.41 -8.36 8.46
N ALA A 101 -14.04 -7.92 9.65
CA ALA A 101 -13.33 -8.73 10.64
C ALA A 101 -14.26 -9.62 11.47
N VAL A 102 -15.52 -9.22 11.72
CA VAL A 102 -16.43 -9.86 12.68
C VAL A 102 -16.59 -11.38 12.45
N ASN A 103 -16.70 -11.81 11.20
CA ASN A 103 -16.85 -13.23 10.84
C ASN A 103 -15.56 -14.05 11.04
N ASP A 104 -14.41 -13.40 10.81
CA ASP A 104 -13.07 -13.99 10.95
C ASP A 104 -12.64 -14.09 12.43
N ILE A 105 -13.04 -13.10 13.24
CA ILE A 105 -12.90 -13.05 14.71
C ILE A 105 -13.82 -14.11 15.34
N GLY A 106 -15.05 -14.20 14.85
CA GLY A 106 -16.02 -15.25 15.13
C GLY A 106 -16.87 -15.00 16.38
N TYR A 107 -18.13 -15.39 16.27
CA TYR A 107 -19.14 -15.44 17.34
C TYR A 107 -20.01 -16.70 17.13
N ASP A 108 -20.64 -17.21 18.19
CA ASP A 108 -21.44 -18.45 18.14
C ASP A 108 -22.84 -18.20 17.55
N SER A 109 -23.47 -17.08 17.93
CA SER A 109 -24.79 -16.67 17.47
C SER A 109 -24.97 -15.15 17.60
N LEU A 110 -25.95 -14.57 16.90
CA LEU A 110 -26.25 -13.14 17.06
C LEU A 110 -26.65 -12.78 18.51
N ASP A 111 -27.25 -13.71 19.25
CA ASP A 111 -27.65 -13.50 20.65
C ASP A 111 -26.45 -13.50 21.61
N SER A 112 -25.33 -14.12 21.23
CA SER A 112 -24.10 -14.20 22.03
C SER A 112 -23.03 -13.21 21.58
N LEU A 113 -23.28 -12.41 20.53
CA LEU A 113 -22.32 -11.48 19.93
C LEU A 113 -21.65 -10.59 21.00
N ALA A 114 -22.46 -9.95 21.85
CA ALA A 114 -22.02 -9.08 22.94
C ALA A 114 -21.11 -9.73 23.99
N SER A 115 -21.17 -11.05 24.15
CA SER A 115 -20.30 -11.79 25.05
C SER A 115 -19.13 -12.46 24.35
N ASP A 116 -19.25 -12.67 23.04
CA ASP A 116 -18.30 -13.40 22.21
C ASP A 116 -17.24 -12.46 21.62
N ILE A 117 -17.62 -11.22 21.32
CA ILE A 117 -16.77 -10.17 20.78
C ILE A 117 -16.75 -9.02 21.78
N PHE A 118 -15.56 -8.70 22.29
CA PHE A 118 -15.38 -7.62 23.26
C PHE A 118 -13.93 -7.11 23.25
N VAL A 119 -13.74 -5.88 23.72
CA VAL A 119 -12.41 -5.31 23.96
C VAL A 119 -11.78 -5.95 25.21
N ALA A 120 -10.74 -6.76 25.03
CA ALA A 120 -10.07 -7.47 26.12
C ALA A 120 -8.97 -6.65 26.79
N LYS A 121 -8.26 -5.84 26.01
CA LYS A 121 -7.14 -5.03 26.49
C LYS A 121 -6.91 -3.83 25.60
N THR A 122 -6.74 -2.67 26.21
CA THR A 122 -6.34 -1.45 25.51
C THR A 122 -4.99 -0.93 26.01
N SER A 123 -4.26 -0.31 25.10
CA SER A 123 -3.09 0.52 25.39
C SER A 123 -3.05 1.70 24.44
N PHE A 124 -2.28 2.74 24.75
CA PHE A 124 -2.05 3.83 23.82
C PHE A 124 -0.62 4.35 23.89
N GLU A 125 -0.19 5.00 22.81
CA GLU A 125 1.10 5.67 22.75
C GLU A 125 1.02 6.90 21.84
N ILE A 126 2.05 7.75 21.89
CA ILE A 126 2.24 8.81 20.92
C ILE A 126 3.13 8.26 19.80
N ASN A 127 2.63 8.23 18.56
CA ASN A 127 3.41 7.73 17.43
C ASN A 127 4.54 8.72 17.05
N LYS A 128 5.32 8.35 16.03
CA LYS A 128 6.45 9.17 15.54
C LYS A 128 6.03 10.53 14.97
N ASP A 129 4.78 10.65 14.55
CA ASP A 129 4.19 11.86 13.98
C ASP A 129 3.53 12.74 15.07
N GLY A 130 3.61 12.33 16.34
CA GLY A 130 3.07 13.08 17.47
C GLY A 130 1.56 12.91 17.66
N GLU A 131 0.98 11.84 17.12
CA GLU A 131 -0.44 11.51 17.21
C GLU A 131 -0.67 10.44 18.29
N LEU A 132 -1.79 10.56 19.00
CA LEU A 132 -2.20 9.55 19.97
C LEU A 132 -2.84 8.37 19.24
N VAL A 133 -2.26 7.20 19.42
CA VAL A 133 -2.70 5.94 18.83
C VAL A 133 -3.13 5.00 19.95
N ALA A 134 -4.41 4.66 19.97
CA ALA A 134 -4.96 3.65 20.86
C ALA A 134 -5.03 2.31 20.15
N THR A 135 -4.45 1.27 20.76
CA THR A 135 -4.44 -0.10 20.25
C THR A 135 -5.19 -0.99 21.23
N SER A 136 -6.25 -1.62 20.75
CA SER A 136 -7.12 -2.49 21.53
C SER A 136 -7.18 -3.89 20.94
N GLU A 137 -7.00 -4.91 21.76
CA GLU A 137 -7.25 -6.30 21.39
C GLU A 137 -8.74 -6.59 21.52
N ILE A 138 -9.39 -6.87 20.40
CA ILE A 138 -10.75 -7.40 20.34
C ILE A 138 -10.63 -8.92 20.38
N GLN A 139 -11.24 -9.54 21.38
CA GLN A 139 -11.30 -10.99 21.50
C GLN A 139 -12.54 -11.53 20.80
N GLY A 140 -12.42 -12.69 20.16
CA GLY A 140 -13.50 -13.43 19.52
C GLY A 140 -13.48 -14.91 19.89
N THR A 141 -14.47 -15.68 19.41
CA THR A 141 -14.52 -17.14 19.62
C THR A 141 -13.50 -17.90 18.78
N LYS A 142 -13.09 -17.38 17.61
CA LYS A 142 -12.13 -18.03 16.71
C LYS A 142 -10.74 -17.42 16.79
N ARG A 143 -10.65 -16.09 16.75
CA ARG A 143 -9.39 -15.32 16.70
C ARG A 143 -9.55 -13.96 17.38
N SER A 144 -8.46 -13.37 17.83
CA SER A 144 -8.42 -11.95 18.21
C SER A 144 -8.22 -11.05 16.97
N ALA A 145 -8.58 -9.78 17.11
CA ALA A 145 -8.21 -8.71 16.18
C ALA A 145 -7.61 -7.53 16.94
N GLU A 146 -6.86 -6.71 16.20
CA GLU A 146 -6.30 -5.46 16.68
C GLU A 146 -7.12 -4.30 16.12
N MET A 147 -7.77 -3.54 17.00
CA MET A 147 -8.41 -2.27 16.68
C MET A 147 -7.45 -1.13 17.00
N VAL A 148 -7.16 -0.31 16.00
CA VAL A 148 -6.29 0.85 16.09
C VAL A 148 -7.12 2.10 15.85
N ILE A 149 -7.06 3.05 16.79
CA ILE A 149 -7.77 4.32 16.74
C ILE A 149 -6.76 5.46 16.87
N TYR A 150 -6.72 6.33 15.87
CA TYR A 150 -5.95 7.57 15.91
C TYR A 150 -6.84 8.68 16.45
N LEU A 151 -6.34 9.45 17.42
CA LEU A 151 -7.10 10.48 18.11
C LEU A 151 -6.42 11.84 17.99
N ASN A 152 -7.21 12.86 17.66
CA ASN A 152 -6.75 14.25 17.69
C ASN A 152 -6.75 14.80 19.14
N ASN A 153 -6.29 16.05 19.33
CA ASN A 153 -6.20 16.67 20.66
C ASN A 153 -7.55 16.87 21.36
N ARG A 154 -8.66 16.78 20.63
CA ARG A 154 -10.02 16.86 21.17
C ARG A 154 -10.57 15.49 21.57
N GLY A 155 -9.85 14.41 21.28
CA GLY A 155 -10.32 13.04 21.47
C GLY A 155 -11.29 12.58 20.40
N GLU A 156 -11.34 13.27 19.25
CA GLU A 156 -12.11 12.81 18.09
C GLU A 156 -11.24 11.83 17.29
N PRO A 157 -11.84 10.74 16.77
CA PRO A 157 -11.12 9.77 15.95
C PRO A 157 -10.83 10.37 14.59
N THR A 158 -9.59 10.23 14.13
CA THR A 158 -9.16 10.62 12.78
C THR A 158 -9.02 9.40 11.87
N GLU A 159 -8.84 8.22 12.45
CA GLU A 159 -8.80 6.94 11.75
C GLU A 159 -9.17 5.82 12.72
N ILE A 160 -9.94 4.85 12.23
CA ILE A 160 -10.25 3.61 12.94
C ILE A 160 -10.00 2.46 11.97
N GLY A 161 -9.22 1.47 12.38
CA GLY A 161 -8.95 0.27 11.61
C GLY A 161 -9.00 -0.96 12.50
N VAL A 162 -9.51 -2.07 11.97
CA VAL A 162 -9.58 -3.37 12.65
C VAL A 162 -8.92 -4.43 11.80
N THR A 163 -7.88 -5.07 12.34
CA THR A 163 -7.10 -6.08 11.63
C THR A 163 -7.09 -7.41 12.39
N VAL A 164 -7.58 -8.48 11.75
CA VAL A 164 -7.59 -9.82 12.33
C VAL A 164 -6.17 -10.32 12.59
N MET A 165 -5.88 -10.78 13.81
CA MET A 165 -4.58 -11.33 14.18
C MET A 165 -4.44 -12.74 13.62
N ARG A 166 -3.85 -12.83 12.42
CA ARG A 166 -3.54 -14.11 11.78
C ARG A 166 -2.24 -14.71 12.31
N SER A 167 -2.21 -16.03 12.44
CA SER A 167 -1.00 -16.76 12.81
C SER A 167 0.09 -16.58 11.77
N MET A 168 1.35 -16.80 12.17
CA MET A 168 2.48 -16.77 11.25
C MET A 168 2.32 -17.76 10.09
N GLY A 169 1.72 -18.93 10.36
CA GLY A 169 1.43 -19.96 9.36
C GLY A 169 0.46 -19.48 8.28
N GLU A 170 -0.65 -18.85 8.67
CA GLU A 170 -1.64 -18.31 7.73
C GLU A 170 -1.10 -17.11 6.95
N LYS A 171 -0.29 -16.25 7.59
CA LYS A 171 0.39 -15.15 6.89
C LYS A 171 1.35 -15.71 5.85
N LEU A 172 2.12 -16.74 6.20
CA LEU A 172 3.05 -17.41 5.29
C LEU A 172 2.33 -18.15 4.16
N GLU A 173 1.21 -18.81 4.44
CA GLU A 173 0.39 -19.48 3.44
C GLU A 173 -0.18 -18.48 2.44
N ASN A 174 -0.78 -17.39 2.92
CA ASN A 174 -1.29 -16.32 2.06
C ASN A 174 -0.16 -15.68 1.21
N ALA A 175 0.99 -15.41 1.82
CA ALA A 175 2.16 -14.89 1.09
C ALA A 175 2.69 -15.90 0.06
N GLY A 176 2.67 -17.19 0.41
CA GLY A 176 3.05 -18.30 -0.47
C GLY A 176 2.11 -18.42 -1.67
N LEU A 177 0.80 -18.35 -1.46
CA LEU A 177 -0.21 -18.35 -2.52
C LEU A 177 -0.02 -17.16 -3.47
N ASN A 178 0.22 -15.96 -2.94
CA ASN A 178 0.51 -14.79 -3.77
C ASN A 178 1.83 -14.92 -4.55
N THR A 179 2.85 -15.53 -3.95
CA THR A 179 4.12 -15.83 -4.64
C THR A 179 3.91 -16.86 -5.74
N LEU A 180 3.10 -17.89 -5.50
CA LEU A 180 2.79 -18.92 -6.50
C LEU A 180 1.98 -18.35 -7.66
N LEU A 181 0.97 -17.51 -7.38
CA LEU A 181 0.15 -16.86 -8.40
C LEU A 181 0.94 -15.85 -9.22
N GLY A 182 1.76 -15.02 -8.57
CA GLY A 182 2.58 -14.02 -9.27
C GLY A 182 3.80 -14.65 -9.95
N MET A 183 4.73 -15.18 -9.15
CA MET A 183 6.02 -15.68 -9.64
C MET A 183 5.88 -17.07 -10.27
N GLY A 184 5.06 -17.96 -9.72
CA GLY A 184 4.88 -19.31 -10.25
C GLY A 184 4.22 -19.33 -11.64
N MET A 185 3.26 -18.44 -11.90
CA MET A 185 2.67 -18.29 -13.24
C MET A 185 3.71 -17.83 -14.26
N ALA A 186 4.55 -16.85 -13.91
CA ALA A 186 5.63 -16.39 -14.79
C ALA A 186 6.60 -17.51 -15.14
N PHE A 187 7.05 -18.31 -14.16
CA PHE A 187 7.88 -19.49 -14.41
C PHE A 187 7.19 -20.53 -15.29
N THR A 188 5.89 -20.78 -15.06
CA THR A 188 5.10 -21.75 -15.82
C THR A 188 5.03 -21.35 -17.30
N ILE A 189 4.76 -20.07 -17.60
CA ILE A 189 4.71 -19.55 -18.97
C ILE A 189 6.07 -19.69 -19.66
N LEU A 190 7.17 -19.38 -18.98
CA LEU A 190 8.53 -19.52 -19.53
C LEU A 190 8.85 -20.98 -19.88
N ILE A 191 8.44 -21.93 -19.02
CA ILE A 191 8.60 -23.36 -19.30
C ILE A 191 7.79 -23.76 -20.53
N PHE A 192 6.54 -23.32 -20.65
CA PHE A 192 5.72 -23.60 -21.82
C PHE A 192 6.31 -23.02 -23.12
N ILE A 193 6.79 -21.78 -23.10
CA ILE A 193 7.45 -21.16 -24.27
C ILE A 193 8.71 -21.95 -24.64
N SER A 194 9.52 -22.34 -23.66
CA SER A 194 10.72 -23.17 -23.88
C SER A 194 10.38 -24.51 -24.53
N LEU A 195 9.33 -25.20 -24.03
CA LEU A 195 8.85 -26.46 -24.60
C LEU A 195 8.34 -26.26 -26.03
N ILE A 196 7.50 -25.25 -26.27
CA ILE A 196 6.97 -24.95 -27.61
C ILE A 196 8.12 -24.74 -28.61
N ILE A 197 9.10 -23.87 -28.29
CA ILE A 197 10.28 -23.63 -29.12
C ILE A 197 11.08 -24.92 -29.36
N SER A 198 11.19 -25.80 -28.36
CA SER A 198 11.87 -27.10 -28.52
C SER A 198 11.13 -28.07 -29.44
N LEU A 199 9.80 -27.97 -29.55
CA LEU A 199 8.97 -28.80 -30.44
C LEU A 199 8.87 -28.24 -31.87
N PHE A 200 9.11 -26.94 -32.10
CA PHE A 200 9.14 -26.34 -33.43
C PHE A 200 10.01 -27.11 -34.45
N PRO A 201 11.26 -27.53 -34.14
CA PRO A 201 12.06 -28.32 -35.08
C PRO A 201 11.52 -29.74 -35.31
N ILE A 202 10.66 -30.28 -34.46
CA ILE A 202 10.04 -31.60 -34.67
C ILE A 202 8.79 -31.46 -35.55
N LEU A 203 7.98 -30.43 -35.32
CA LEU A 203 6.74 -30.17 -36.07
C LEU A 203 7.00 -29.56 -37.45
N PHE A 204 8.02 -28.71 -37.59
CA PHE A 204 8.37 -28.02 -38.83
C PHE A 204 9.70 -28.49 -39.47
N GLY A 205 10.40 -29.44 -38.84
CA GLY A 205 11.70 -29.96 -39.32
C GLY A 205 11.64 -30.96 -40.48
N GLY A 206 10.52 -31.00 -41.20
CA GLY A 206 10.37 -31.76 -42.43
C GLY A 206 11.04 -31.16 -43.66
N ASN A 207 12.05 -30.28 -43.53
CA ASN A 207 12.90 -29.90 -44.66
C ASN A 207 14.33 -29.52 -44.23
N LYS A 208 15.25 -30.47 -44.39
CA LYS A 208 16.69 -30.21 -44.43
C LYS A 208 16.98 -29.18 -45.53
N LYS A 209 17.43 -27.98 -45.15
CA LYS A 209 18.61 -27.25 -45.69
C LYS A 209 18.46 -25.73 -45.58
N LYS A 210 19.08 -25.13 -44.57
CA LYS A 210 20.29 -24.29 -44.66
C LYS A 210 20.65 -23.88 -43.23
N LYS A 211 21.92 -24.08 -42.85
CA LYS A 211 22.45 -23.51 -41.61
C LYS A 211 22.51 -21.99 -41.79
N THR A 212 21.43 -21.32 -41.44
CA THR A 212 21.50 -19.91 -41.05
C THR A 212 22.15 -19.91 -39.67
N SER A 213 23.26 -19.22 -39.53
CA SER A 213 24.04 -19.18 -38.28
C SER A 213 23.15 -18.65 -37.14
N ASP A 214 23.22 -19.25 -35.94
CA ASP A 214 22.52 -18.76 -34.74
C ASP A 214 22.74 -17.26 -34.50
N LYS A 215 23.87 -16.71 -34.99
CA LYS A 215 24.16 -15.27 -34.95
C LYS A 215 23.19 -14.41 -35.76
N GLU A 216 22.66 -14.88 -36.90
CA GLU A 216 21.71 -14.11 -37.72
C GLU A 216 20.29 -14.12 -37.14
N ILE A 217 19.91 -15.18 -36.42
CA ILE A 217 18.61 -15.29 -35.76
C ILE A 217 18.58 -14.37 -34.53
N VAL A 218 19.65 -14.38 -33.73
CA VAL A 218 19.81 -13.46 -32.58
C VAL A 218 19.85 -12.00 -33.03
N GLN A 219 20.54 -11.69 -34.13
CA GLN A 219 20.60 -10.32 -34.67
C GLN A 219 19.21 -9.83 -35.13
N LYS A 220 18.42 -10.67 -35.81
CA LYS A 220 17.06 -10.32 -36.24
C LYS A 220 16.08 -10.13 -35.08
N ALA A 221 16.20 -10.90 -34.01
CA ALA A 221 15.37 -10.73 -32.81
C ALA A 221 15.71 -9.43 -32.06
N MET A 222 16.99 -9.07 -32.02
CA MET A 222 17.45 -7.79 -31.46
C MET A 222 16.96 -6.60 -32.28
N ASP A 223 17.04 -6.65 -33.62
CA ASP A 223 16.56 -5.57 -34.49
C ASP A 223 15.04 -5.34 -34.39
N ASN A 224 14.24 -6.41 -34.28
CA ASN A 224 12.78 -6.28 -34.10
C ASN A 224 12.42 -5.64 -32.75
N THR A 225 13.15 -5.99 -31.69
CA THR A 225 12.95 -5.41 -30.36
C THR A 225 13.33 -3.92 -30.36
N ILE A 226 14.43 -3.56 -31.03
CA ILE A 226 14.87 -2.17 -31.19
C ILE A 226 13.87 -1.37 -32.03
N SER A 227 13.30 -1.96 -33.08
CA SER A 227 12.29 -1.31 -33.91
C SER A 227 10.99 -1.04 -33.16
N GLN A 228 10.52 -1.97 -32.31
CA GLN A 228 9.33 -1.77 -31.48
C GLN A 228 9.56 -0.70 -30.39
N ILE A 229 10.77 -0.64 -29.81
CA ILE A 229 11.13 0.41 -28.85
C ILE A 229 11.20 1.78 -29.54
N ALA A 230 11.74 1.84 -30.76
CA ALA A 230 11.82 3.08 -31.54
C ALA A 230 10.43 3.59 -31.98
N GLU A 231 9.51 2.70 -32.34
CA GLU A 231 8.13 3.05 -32.70
C GLU A 231 7.33 3.54 -31.47
N GLN A 232 7.63 3.00 -30.28
CA GLN A 232 7.04 3.47 -29.03
C GLN A 232 7.64 4.80 -28.54
N GLU A 233 8.91 5.09 -28.85
CA GLU A 233 9.55 6.38 -28.60
C GLU A 233 9.08 7.48 -29.58
N GLU A 234 8.62 7.10 -30.79
CA GLU A 234 8.04 8.03 -31.78
C GLU A 234 6.59 8.43 -31.47
N LEU A 235 5.86 7.64 -30.68
CA LEU A 235 4.48 7.90 -30.26
C LEU A 235 4.34 8.83 -29.04
N VAL A 236 5.44 9.12 -28.32
CA VAL A 236 5.44 10.15 -27.26
C VAL A 236 5.67 11.49 -27.93
N GLY A 237 4.58 12.16 -28.32
CA GLY A 237 4.65 13.53 -28.80
C GLY A 237 5.24 14.45 -27.72
N ASP A 238 6.39 15.07 -28.01
CA ASP A 238 7.08 16.02 -27.12
C ASP A 238 6.23 17.25 -26.71
N ALA A 239 5.00 17.40 -27.23
CA ALA A 239 4.10 18.50 -26.91
C ALA A 239 3.68 18.51 -25.42
N GLU A 240 3.42 17.35 -24.83
CA GLU A 240 3.05 17.25 -23.40
C GLU A 240 4.24 17.61 -22.51
N LEU A 241 5.44 17.10 -22.84
CA LEU A 241 6.69 17.44 -22.16
C LEU A 241 7.02 18.93 -22.27
N VAL A 242 6.86 19.51 -23.46
CA VAL A 242 7.03 20.95 -23.71
C VAL A 242 6.05 21.77 -22.85
N ALA A 243 4.79 21.36 -22.74
CA ALA A 243 3.76 22.06 -21.96
C ALA A 243 4.05 22.03 -20.45
N VAL A 244 4.45 20.88 -19.90
CA VAL A 244 4.79 20.76 -18.47
C VAL A 244 6.03 21.59 -18.11
N ILE A 245 7.07 21.54 -18.94
CA ILE A 245 8.29 22.33 -18.73
C ILE A 245 7.97 23.84 -18.83
N ALA A 246 7.13 24.23 -19.79
CA ALA A 246 6.72 25.62 -19.92
C ALA A 246 5.90 26.11 -18.71
N ALA A 247 4.95 25.31 -18.23
CA ALA A 247 4.17 25.64 -17.04
C ALA A 247 5.05 25.76 -15.79
N ALA A 248 6.02 24.86 -15.61
CA ALA A 248 6.95 24.89 -14.48
C ALA A 248 7.84 26.15 -14.48
N ILE A 249 8.35 26.57 -15.64
CA ILE A 249 9.15 27.80 -15.76
C ILE A 249 8.29 29.04 -15.50
N ALA A 250 7.09 29.09 -16.09
CA ALA A 250 6.15 30.19 -15.87
C ALA A 250 5.78 30.35 -14.38
N ALA A 251 5.52 29.24 -13.69
CA ALA A 251 5.27 29.23 -12.25
C ALA A 251 6.47 29.70 -11.42
N TYR A 252 7.69 29.28 -11.79
CA TYR A 252 8.92 29.70 -11.10
C TYR A 252 9.24 31.19 -11.31
N GLU A 253 9.03 31.71 -12.52
CA GLU A 253 9.26 33.12 -12.84
C GLU A 253 8.12 34.04 -12.37
N GLY A 254 7.05 33.49 -11.77
CA GLY A 254 5.88 34.26 -11.31
C GLY A 254 5.08 34.88 -12.46
N SER A 255 5.31 34.42 -13.69
CA SER A 255 4.66 34.88 -14.91
C SER A 255 3.45 33.99 -15.20
N GLY A 256 2.24 34.57 -15.29
CA GLY A 256 1.04 33.83 -15.70
C GLY A 256 1.02 33.44 -17.19
N SER A 257 2.10 33.69 -17.93
CA SER A 257 2.19 33.50 -19.37
C SER A 257 3.49 32.82 -19.78
N THR A 258 3.42 31.98 -20.82
CA THR A 258 4.55 31.24 -21.40
C THR A 258 5.22 31.99 -22.56
N ASP A 259 4.85 33.25 -22.83
CA ASP A 259 5.28 33.99 -24.03
C ASP A 259 6.73 34.52 -23.96
N GLY A 260 7.36 34.49 -22.77
CA GLY A 260 8.72 34.95 -22.53
C GLY A 260 9.84 33.97 -22.95
N PHE A 261 9.50 32.71 -23.24
CA PHE A 261 10.48 31.67 -23.53
C PHE A 261 9.94 30.61 -24.51
N ARG A 262 10.84 29.89 -25.20
CA ARG A 262 10.47 28.80 -26.12
C ARG A 262 11.12 27.49 -25.72
N VAL A 263 10.30 26.49 -25.42
CA VAL A 263 10.75 25.13 -25.15
C VAL A 263 10.61 24.31 -26.43
N ARG A 264 11.70 23.65 -26.85
CA ARG A 264 11.72 22.74 -28.00
C ARG A 264 12.63 21.55 -27.71
N SER A 265 12.25 20.39 -28.22
CA SER A 265 13.08 19.20 -28.20
C SER A 265 14.32 19.39 -29.09
N ILE A 266 15.51 19.07 -28.58
CA ILE A 266 16.76 19.07 -29.35
C ILE A 266 17.28 17.64 -29.41
N ARG A 267 17.17 17.02 -30.58
CA ARG A 267 17.76 15.70 -30.84
C ARG A 267 19.19 15.82 -31.34
N LYS A 268 20.10 15.08 -30.72
CA LYS A 268 21.51 15.02 -31.11
C LYS A 268 21.65 14.23 -32.41
N VAL A 269 21.83 14.93 -33.52
CA VAL A 269 22.19 14.30 -34.80
C VAL A 269 23.66 13.87 -34.76
N ASN A 270 23.91 12.57 -34.89
CA ASN A 270 25.27 12.00 -34.88
C ASN A 270 25.94 12.17 -36.26
N LYS A 271 26.22 13.42 -36.67
CA LYS A 271 27.02 13.73 -37.86
C LYS A 271 28.40 14.26 -37.45
N ASN A 272 29.45 13.55 -37.88
CA ASN A 272 30.84 14.00 -37.79
C ASN A 272 31.03 15.26 -38.66
N TRP A 273 30.76 16.43 -38.09
CA TRP A 273 30.83 17.72 -38.77
C TRP A 273 32.26 18.26 -38.98
N LYS A 274 33.30 17.51 -38.57
CA LYS A 274 34.73 17.86 -38.74
C LYS A 274 35.40 17.22 -39.97
N LYS A 275 34.74 17.24 -41.11
CA LYS A 275 35.40 16.99 -42.40
C LYS A 275 34.86 17.96 -43.43
N TYR A 276 35.29 19.22 -43.37
CA TYR A 276 35.62 20.11 -44.49
C TYR A 276 36.44 21.27 -43.93
#